data_AF-A0A7Z9HUF5-F1
#
_entry.id   AF-A0A7Z9HUF5-F1
#
_cell.length_a   1.000
_cell.length_b   1.000
_cell.length_c   1.000
_cell.angle_alpha   90.00
_cell.angle_beta   90.00
_cell.angle_gamma   90.00
#
_symmetry.space_group_name_H-M   'P 1'
#
loop_
_entity.id
_entity.type
_entity.pdbx_description
1 polymer ?
#
loop_
_entity_poly.entity_id
_entity_poly.type
_entity_poly.pdbx_seq_one_letter_code
_entity_poly.pdbx_strand_id
1 'polypeptide(L)'
;MPQLVKVRMRKPLRVFNFISNDLPLGRGDKCVVKTDRGLEYGQCVLPPEECTKEVEMKYQNVIVRKASHHDEMTSAQIKDDERRARRMCIEKIKEREMDMKLVECEYSFDRKKVIFYFTAEDRVDFRDLVKDLAQEFKARIELRHIQVRDEAKIIGGIGTCGRELCCTTWMKDFMPISMKMAKRQNLSLNPTKISGQCGRLMCCLSYENDQYSRARSKPKPKEAPNKEDLAGIRDKMESDSENAAEVLKDRATNESSKPAEAKADTKDSSTDAAKPANDAGRPKKRRRRRRRK
;
A
#
# COMPACT_ATOMS: atom_id res chain seq x y z
N MET A 1 8.32 18.74 26.82
CA MET A 1 9.12 17.88 25.90
C MET A 1 8.42 17.87 24.54
N PRO A 2 9.12 17.72 23.39
CA PRO A 2 8.43 17.71 22.11
C PRO A 2 7.51 16.49 22.01
N GLN A 3 6.23 16.74 21.73
CA GLN A 3 5.22 15.69 21.59
C GLN A 3 4.78 15.57 20.14
N LEU A 4 4.60 14.34 19.69
CA LEU A 4 4.06 14.02 18.38
C LEU A 4 2.57 13.76 18.47
N VAL A 5 1.82 14.46 17.64
CA VAL A 5 0.36 14.37 17.60
C VAL A 5 -0.07 14.03 16.19
N LYS A 6 -0.97 13.05 16.08
CA LYS A 6 -1.59 12.68 14.80
C LYS A 6 -2.88 13.47 14.63
N VAL A 7 -2.87 14.44 13.72
CA VAL A 7 -4.03 15.30 13.45
C VAL A 7 -4.63 14.94 12.10
N ARG A 8 -5.96 14.73 12.10
CA ARG A 8 -6.78 14.54 10.91
C ARG A 8 -7.21 15.91 10.37
N MET A 9 -6.84 16.19 9.14
CA MET A 9 -7.21 17.41 8.43
C MET A 9 -8.64 17.36 7.91
N ARG A 10 -9.24 18.53 7.67
CA ARG A 10 -10.61 18.65 7.15
C ARG A 10 -10.74 18.11 5.73
N LYS A 11 -9.89 18.55 4.81
CA LYS A 11 -9.92 18.18 3.39
C LYS A 11 -8.48 18.11 2.82
N PRO A 12 -8.13 17.07 2.05
CA PRO A 12 -8.69 15.72 2.15
C PRO A 12 -8.49 15.16 3.57
N LEU A 13 -9.32 14.19 3.98
CA LEU A 13 -9.28 13.51 5.30
C LEU A 13 -8.00 12.69 5.49
N ARG A 14 -6.86 13.37 5.59
CA ARG A 14 -5.54 12.79 5.79
C ARG A 14 -5.08 13.08 7.20
N VAL A 15 -4.49 12.05 7.81
CA VAL A 15 -3.82 12.17 9.10
C VAL A 15 -2.35 12.46 8.82
N PHE A 16 -1.88 13.59 9.32
CA PHE A 16 -0.47 13.97 9.32
C PHE A 16 0.06 13.99 10.75
N ASN A 17 1.39 13.89 10.84
CA ASN A 17 2.11 14.02 12.09
C ASN A 17 2.46 15.50 12.28
N PHE A 18 2.17 16.02 13.47
CA PHE A 18 2.47 17.38 13.89
C PHE A 18 3.24 17.36 15.20
N ILE A 19 4.09 18.35 15.39
CA ILE A 19 4.81 18.56 16.65
C ILE A 19 4.02 19.53 17.51
N SER A 20 3.91 19.22 18.79
CA SER A 20 3.24 20.03 19.81
C SER A 20 4.23 20.37 20.91
N ASN A 21 4.19 21.62 21.38
CA ASN A 21 5.01 22.11 22.49
C ASN A 21 4.16 22.10 23.77
N ASP A 22 4.08 20.95 24.43
CA ASP A 22 3.43 20.75 25.74
C ASP A 22 1.97 21.26 25.82
N LEU A 23 1.16 21.02 24.77
CA LEU A 23 -0.28 21.32 24.79
C LEU A 23 -1.09 20.12 25.32
N PRO A 24 -2.00 20.33 26.30
CA PRO A 24 -2.90 19.27 26.78
C PRO A 24 -3.98 18.99 25.73
N LEU A 25 -3.68 18.08 24.81
CA LEU A 25 -4.61 17.62 23.77
C LEU A 25 -5.07 16.20 24.08
N GLY A 26 -6.39 16.02 24.16
CA GLY A 26 -7.02 14.71 24.23
C GLY A 26 -7.33 14.13 22.84
N ARG A 27 -7.72 12.85 22.81
CA ARG A 27 -8.32 12.24 21.62
C ARG A 27 -9.62 12.96 21.28
N GLY A 28 -9.76 13.35 20.02
CA GLY A 28 -10.96 14.03 19.51
C GLY A 28 -10.94 15.55 19.67
N ASP A 29 -9.97 16.12 20.38
CA ASP A 29 -9.82 17.56 20.53
C ASP A 29 -9.55 18.22 19.17
N LYS A 30 -10.18 19.38 18.96
CA LYS A 30 -9.94 20.20 17.78
C LYS A 30 -8.75 21.11 18.02
N CYS A 31 -7.92 21.30 17.01
CA CYS A 31 -6.71 22.11 17.09
C CYS A 31 -6.49 22.89 15.80
N VAL A 32 -5.79 24.01 15.95
CA VAL A 32 -5.32 24.82 14.83
C VAL A 32 -3.86 24.48 14.59
N VAL A 33 -3.54 24.08 13.36
CA VAL A 33 -2.22 23.61 12.97
C VAL A 33 -1.65 24.50 11.87
N LYS A 34 -0.33 24.63 11.84
CA LYS A 34 0.39 25.34 10.78
C LYS A 34 1.05 24.31 9.87
N THR A 35 0.65 24.31 8.61
CA THR A 35 1.25 23.52 7.53
C THR A 35 1.95 24.44 6.53
N ASP A 36 2.66 23.86 5.57
CA ASP A 36 3.23 24.59 4.42
C ASP A 36 2.21 25.41 3.64
N ARG A 37 0.92 25.06 3.76
CA ARG A 37 -0.19 25.72 3.05
C ARG A 37 -0.77 26.91 3.80
N GLY A 38 -0.47 27.03 5.09
CA GLY A 38 -0.97 28.08 5.99
C GLY A 38 -1.51 27.53 7.30
N LEU A 39 -2.38 28.29 7.95
CA LEU A 39 -3.15 27.82 9.10
C LEU A 39 -4.31 26.94 8.62
N GLU A 40 -4.46 25.80 9.25
CA GLU A 40 -5.48 24.81 8.96
C GLU A 40 -6.14 24.33 10.26
N TYR A 41 -7.37 23.84 10.13
CA TYR A 41 -8.16 23.31 11.24
C TYR A 41 -8.21 21.79 11.17
N GLY A 42 -7.89 21.13 12.28
CA GLY A 42 -7.80 19.68 12.34
C GLY A 42 -8.34 19.11 13.65
N GLN A 43 -8.49 17.78 13.66
CA GLN A 43 -8.92 17.03 14.83
C GLN A 43 -7.83 16.05 15.26
N CYS A 44 -7.49 16.06 16.54
CA CYS A 44 -6.57 15.13 17.16
C CYS A 44 -7.13 13.70 17.13
N VAL A 45 -6.42 12.76 16.50
CA VAL A 45 -6.84 11.36 16.37
C VAL A 45 -6.37 10.53 17.55
N LEU A 46 -5.15 10.77 18.00
CA LEU A 46 -4.51 10.08 19.13
C LEU A 46 -3.88 11.11 20.06
N PRO A 47 -3.87 10.85 21.38
CA PRO A 47 -3.22 11.73 22.34
C PRO A 47 -1.73 11.93 22.01
N PRO A 48 -1.14 13.06 22.42
CA PRO A 48 0.27 13.35 22.22
C PRO A 48 1.17 12.25 22.81
N GLU A 49 2.08 11.74 21.99
CA GLU A 49 3.12 10.80 22.40
C GLU A 49 4.46 11.54 22.50
N GLU A 50 5.26 11.28 23.53
CA GLU A 50 6.60 11.85 23.64
C GLU A 50 7.49 11.38 22.48
N CYS A 51 8.29 12.28 21.92
CA CYS A 51 9.15 11.97 20.79
C CYS A 51 10.59 12.39 20.97
N THR A 52 11.48 11.66 20.31
CA THR A 52 12.91 11.98 20.26
C THR A 52 13.15 13.19 19.34
N LYS A 53 14.23 13.94 19.60
CA LYS A 53 14.63 15.12 18.81
C LYS A 53 14.86 14.80 17.33
N GLU A 54 15.21 13.56 17.00
CA GLU A 54 15.37 13.09 15.61
C GLU A 54 14.05 13.10 14.84
N VAL A 55 12.95 12.73 15.51
CA VAL A 55 11.61 12.72 14.92
C VAL A 55 11.10 14.15 14.76
N GLU A 56 11.45 15.04 15.69
CA GLU A 56 11.13 16.46 15.63
C GLU A 56 11.73 17.13 14.38
N MET A 57 13.02 16.89 14.08
CA MET A 57 13.67 17.45 12.88
C MET A 57 13.07 16.96 11.57
N LYS A 58 12.35 15.83 11.58
CA LYS A 58 11.74 15.24 10.39
C LYS A 58 10.44 15.93 9.97
N TYR A 59 9.75 16.62 10.88
CA TYR A 59 8.45 17.24 10.60
C TYR A 59 8.52 18.76 10.76
N GLN A 60 8.06 19.50 9.76
CA GLN A 60 7.98 20.97 9.79
C GLN A 60 6.63 21.48 10.30
N ASN A 61 5.64 20.60 10.42
CA ASN A 61 4.28 20.98 10.79
C ASN A 61 4.12 21.06 12.30
N VAL A 62 3.59 22.18 12.78
CA VAL A 62 3.49 22.49 14.22
C VAL A 62 2.03 22.77 14.60
N ILE A 63 1.63 22.27 15.78
CA ILE A 63 0.35 22.65 16.38
C ILE A 63 0.51 24.01 17.04
N VAL A 64 -0.34 24.96 16.65
CA VAL A 64 -0.29 26.32 17.19
C VAL A 64 -1.02 26.41 18.52
N ARG A 65 -2.25 25.88 18.57
CA ARG A 65 -3.10 25.93 19.76
C ARG A 65 -4.28 24.97 19.68
N LYS A 66 -4.88 24.68 20.84
CA LYS A 66 -6.20 24.06 20.93
C LYS A 66 -7.26 25.02 20.35
N ALA A 67 -8.22 24.47 19.62
CA ALA A 67 -9.27 25.26 19.00
C ALA A 67 -10.17 25.88 20.08
N SER A 68 -10.48 27.17 19.94
CA SER A 68 -11.46 27.86 20.77
C SER A 68 -12.86 27.74 20.17
N HIS A 69 -13.89 28.10 20.94
CA HIS A 69 -15.27 28.14 20.43
C HIS A 69 -15.40 29.07 19.21
N HIS A 70 -14.68 30.19 19.19
CA HIS A 70 -14.63 31.10 18.04
C HIS A 70 -14.07 30.42 16.78
N ASP A 71 -13.07 29.55 16.92
CA ASP A 71 -12.51 28.80 15.79
C ASP A 71 -13.50 27.78 15.21
N GLU A 72 -14.34 27.19 16.07
CA GLU A 72 -15.39 26.28 15.61
C GLU A 72 -16.44 27.02 14.79
N MET A 73 -16.88 28.19 15.27
CA MET A 73 -17.79 29.07 14.53
C MET A 73 -17.17 29.53 13.20
N THR A 74 -15.89 29.90 13.22
CA THR A 74 -15.14 30.25 12.02
C THR A 74 -15.09 29.08 11.03
N SER A 75 -14.84 27.86 11.51
CA SER A 75 -14.82 26.63 10.70
C SER A 75 -16.17 26.32 10.07
N ALA A 76 -17.27 26.56 10.80
CA ALA A 76 -18.63 26.40 10.28
C ALA A 76 -18.92 27.42 9.16
N GLN A 77 -18.61 28.70 9.38
CA GLN A 77 -18.76 29.74 8.34
C GLN A 77 -17.93 29.43 7.09
N ILE A 78 -16.70 28.95 7.26
CA ILE A 78 -15.85 28.55 6.13
C ILE A 78 -16.50 27.43 5.31
N LYS A 79 -17.19 26.47 5.93
CA LYS A 79 -17.91 25.42 5.19
C LYS A 79 -19.05 25.98 4.34
N ASP A 80 -19.74 27.00 4.84
CA ASP A 80 -20.81 27.65 4.07
C ASP A 80 -20.25 28.50 2.93
N ASP A 81 -19.15 29.22 3.16
CA ASP A 81 -18.42 29.96 2.13
C ASP A 81 -17.85 29.02 1.05
N GLU A 82 -17.33 27.85 1.42
CA GLU A 82 -16.92 26.79 0.48
C GLU A 82 -18.09 26.33 -0.40
N ARG A 83 -19.27 26.12 0.21
CA ARG A 83 -20.47 25.69 -0.53
C ARG A 83 -20.92 26.76 -1.52
N ARG A 84 -20.86 28.03 -1.12
CA ARG A 84 -21.15 29.18 -2.00
C ARG A 84 -20.14 29.27 -3.14
N ALA A 85 -18.85 29.21 -2.83
CA ALA A 85 -17.78 29.29 -3.82
C ALA A 85 -17.84 28.14 -4.83
N ARG A 86 -18.15 26.93 -4.38
CA ARG A 86 -18.35 25.77 -5.25
C ARG A 86 -19.50 25.99 -6.24
N ARG A 87 -20.64 26.53 -5.77
CA ARG A 87 -21.80 26.81 -6.63
C ARG A 87 -21.48 27.84 -7.71
N MET A 88 -20.91 28.97 -7.30
CA MET A 88 -20.50 30.06 -8.18
C MET A 88 -19.53 29.59 -9.26
N CYS A 89 -18.53 28.79 -8.86
CA CYS A 89 -17.55 28.25 -9.80
C CYS A 89 -18.20 27.30 -10.82
N ILE A 90 -19.15 26.46 -10.41
CA ILE A 90 -19.90 25.59 -11.33
C ILE A 90 -20.73 26.42 -12.32
N GLU A 91 -21.37 27.50 -11.88
CA GLU A 91 -22.13 28.40 -12.76
C GLU A 91 -21.22 29.06 -13.80
N LYS A 92 -20.07 29.61 -13.38
CA LYS A 92 -19.09 30.23 -14.27
C LYS A 92 -18.47 29.26 -15.27
N ILE A 93 -18.21 28.01 -14.86
CA ILE A 93 -17.74 26.95 -15.76
C ILE A 93 -18.77 26.66 -16.86
N LYS A 94 -20.06 26.62 -16.49
CA LYS A 94 -21.16 26.40 -17.45
C LYS A 94 -21.35 27.58 -18.39
N GLU A 95 -21.33 28.81 -17.88
CA GLU A 95 -21.44 30.04 -18.70
C GLU A 95 -20.35 30.14 -19.76
N ARG A 96 -19.17 29.59 -19.48
CA ARG A 96 -17.99 29.61 -20.35
C ARG A 96 -17.80 28.33 -21.16
N GLU A 97 -18.71 27.36 -21.03
CA GLU A 97 -18.68 26.07 -21.73
C GLU A 97 -17.30 25.37 -21.64
N MET A 98 -16.70 25.40 -20.45
CA MET A 98 -15.35 24.86 -20.26
C MET A 98 -15.40 23.34 -20.02
N ASP A 99 -14.53 22.59 -20.72
CA ASP A 99 -14.37 21.13 -20.57
C ASP A 99 -13.64 20.74 -19.27
N MET A 100 -14.16 21.18 -18.12
CA MET A 100 -13.66 20.82 -16.80
C MET A 100 -14.79 20.48 -15.84
N LYS A 101 -14.48 19.58 -14.90
CA LYS A 101 -15.39 19.20 -13.81
C LYS A 101 -14.82 19.66 -12.48
N LEU A 102 -15.57 20.52 -11.79
CA LEU A 102 -15.24 20.91 -10.42
C LEU A 102 -15.56 19.76 -9.46
N VAL A 103 -14.56 19.30 -8.72
CA VAL A 103 -14.71 18.22 -7.74
C VAL A 103 -15.03 18.81 -6.37
N GLU A 104 -14.15 19.65 -5.83
CA GLU A 104 -14.25 20.16 -4.47
C GLU A 104 -13.63 21.56 -4.35
N CYS A 105 -14.10 22.34 -3.38
CA CYS A 105 -13.55 23.64 -3.02
C CYS A 105 -13.08 23.62 -1.57
N GLU A 106 -11.91 24.22 -1.31
CA GLU A 106 -11.31 24.31 0.00
C GLU A 106 -10.84 25.73 0.30
N TYR A 107 -11.30 26.28 1.42
CA TYR A 107 -10.77 27.53 1.96
C TYR A 107 -9.71 27.25 3.01
N SER A 108 -8.61 28.00 2.98
CA SER A 108 -7.66 28.06 4.10
C SER A 108 -8.37 28.55 5.36
N PHE A 109 -7.91 28.14 6.54
CA PHE A 109 -8.52 28.59 7.80
C PHE A 109 -8.50 30.13 7.97
N ASP A 110 -7.44 30.78 7.48
CA ASP A 110 -7.30 32.25 7.48
C ASP A 110 -8.16 32.97 6.42
N ARG A 111 -8.93 32.24 5.61
CA ARG A 111 -9.70 32.75 4.44
C ARG A 111 -8.91 33.51 3.38
N LYS A 112 -7.58 33.56 3.47
CA LYS A 112 -6.70 34.24 2.50
C LYS A 112 -6.57 33.50 1.18
N LYS A 113 -6.81 32.18 1.15
CA LYS A 113 -6.62 31.32 -0.02
C LYS A 113 -7.82 30.40 -0.23
N VAL A 114 -8.20 30.25 -1.50
CA VAL A 114 -9.23 29.31 -1.96
C VAL A 114 -8.62 28.38 -2.98
N ILE A 115 -8.76 27.08 -2.75
CA ILE A 115 -8.25 26.03 -3.63
C ILE A 115 -9.44 25.33 -4.26
N PHE A 116 -9.51 25.36 -5.59
CA PHE A 116 -10.51 24.64 -6.38
C PHE A 116 -9.86 23.40 -6.99
N TYR A 117 -10.36 22.23 -6.62
CA TYR A 117 -9.93 20.96 -7.17
C TYR A 117 -10.82 20.61 -8.37
N PHE A 118 -10.20 20.41 -9.53
CA PHE A 118 -10.92 20.07 -10.76
C PHE A 118 -10.28 18.89 -11.49
N THR A 119 -11.08 18.21 -12.30
CA THR A 119 -10.64 17.19 -13.26
C THR A 119 -10.93 17.66 -14.68
N ALA A 120 -10.02 17.38 -15.60
CA ALA A 120 -10.19 17.63 -17.02
C ALA A 120 -9.43 16.54 -17.80
N GLU A 121 -9.95 16.15 -18.97
CA GLU A 121 -9.27 15.19 -19.85
C GLU A 121 -8.15 15.90 -20.62
N ASP A 122 -8.47 17.07 -21.17
CA ASP A 122 -7.56 17.91 -21.94
C ASP A 122 -7.08 19.14 -21.17
N ARG A 123 -6.14 19.87 -21.77
CA ARG A 123 -5.61 21.11 -21.21
C ARG A 123 -6.66 22.22 -21.34
N VAL A 124 -7.17 22.68 -20.21
CA VAL A 124 -8.15 23.79 -20.17
C VAL A 124 -7.45 25.12 -19.89
N ASP A 125 -7.80 26.18 -20.62
CA ASP A 125 -7.40 27.54 -20.29
C ASP A 125 -8.37 28.16 -19.28
N PHE A 126 -7.88 28.43 -18.07
CA PHE A 126 -8.67 28.93 -16.95
C PHE A 126 -8.35 30.38 -16.60
N ARG A 127 -7.59 31.11 -17.43
CA ARG A 127 -7.16 32.49 -17.12
C ARG A 127 -8.34 33.43 -16.87
N ASP A 128 -9.37 33.37 -17.69
CA ASP A 128 -10.53 34.24 -17.55
C ASP A 128 -11.44 33.79 -16.40
N LEU A 129 -11.59 32.48 -16.18
CA LEU A 129 -12.27 31.95 -15.00
C LEU A 129 -11.62 32.46 -13.70
N VAL A 130 -10.29 32.48 -13.63
CA VAL A 130 -9.58 33.02 -12.45
C VAL A 130 -9.87 34.50 -12.24
N LYS A 131 -9.99 35.30 -13.31
CA LYS A 131 -10.33 36.73 -13.18
C LYS A 131 -11.74 36.91 -12.59
N ASP A 132 -12.72 36.18 -13.09
CA ASP A 132 -14.09 36.25 -12.58
C ASP A 132 -14.15 35.84 -11.11
N LEU A 133 -13.53 34.70 -10.77
CA LEU A 133 -13.47 34.23 -9.41
C LEU A 133 -12.74 35.24 -8.52
N ALA A 134 -11.68 35.89 -9.00
CA ALA A 134 -10.92 36.87 -8.22
C ALA A 134 -11.67 38.18 -7.99
N GLN A 135 -12.59 38.56 -8.89
CA GLN A 135 -13.49 39.70 -8.69
C GLN A 135 -14.51 39.41 -7.59
N GLU A 136 -15.01 38.18 -7.56
CA GLU A 136 -16.01 37.76 -6.58
C GLU A 136 -15.42 37.47 -5.19
N PHE A 137 -14.27 36.78 -5.15
CA PHE A 137 -13.63 36.34 -3.92
C PHE A 137 -12.46 37.25 -3.56
N LYS A 138 -12.50 37.83 -2.36
CA LYS A 138 -11.41 38.63 -1.78
C LYS A 138 -10.24 37.77 -1.24
N ALA A 139 -9.89 36.71 -1.97
CA ALA A 139 -8.92 35.71 -1.57
C ALA A 139 -8.08 35.25 -2.76
N ARG A 140 -6.87 34.75 -2.50
CA ARG A 140 -6.00 34.20 -3.53
C ARG A 140 -6.57 32.87 -4.04
N ILE A 141 -6.86 32.82 -5.33
CA ILE A 141 -7.41 31.62 -5.97
C ILE A 141 -6.29 30.73 -6.48
N GLU A 142 -6.37 29.44 -6.18
CA GLU A 142 -5.51 28.39 -6.70
C GLU A 142 -6.39 27.31 -7.34
N LEU A 143 -6.17 27.03 -8.61
CA LEU A 143 -6.81 25.92 -9.31
C LEU A 143 -5.85 24.74 -9.34
N ARG A 144 -6.28 23.59 -8.82
CA ARG A 144 -5.48 22.37 -8.79
C ARG A 144 -6.15 21.27 -9.61
N HIS A 145 -5.48 20.88 -10.68
CA HIS A 145 -5.84 19.69 -11.43
C HIS A 145 -5.52 18.44 -10.60
N ILE A 146 -6.51 17.58 -10.39
CA ILE A 146 -6.36 16.28 -9.73
C ILE A 146 -6.63 15.14 -10.72
N GLN A 147 -6.13 13.95 -10.41
CA GLN A 147 -6.40 12.78 -11.25
C GLN A 147 -7.75 12.14 -10.89
N VAL A 148 -8.35 11.38 -11.83
CA VAL A 148 -9.60 10.62 -11.62
C VAL A 148 -9.60 9.72 -10.37
N ARG A 149 -8.43 9.21 -9.95
CA ARG A 149 -8.31 8.43 -8.72
C ARG A 149 -8.38 9.29 -7.47
N ASP A 150 -7.78 10.48 -7.49
CA ASP A 150 -7.84 11.42 -6.39
C ASP A 150 -9.23 12.06 -6.30
N GLU A 151 -9.92 12.24 -7.43
CA GLU A 151 -11.35 12.58 -7.45
C GLU A 151 -12.16 11.51 -6.70
N ALA A 152 -12.00 10.23 -7.05
CA ALA A 152 -12.68 9.13 -6.35
C ALA A 152 -12.30 9.06 -4.86
N LYS A 153 -11.07 9.47 -4.50
CA LYS A 153 -10.64 9.56 -3.10
C LYS A 153 -11.35 10.65 -2.32
N ILE A 154 -11.60 11.81 -2.94
CA ILE A 154 -12.28 12.95 -2.32
C ILE A 154 -13.78 12.69 -2.21
N ILE A 155 -14.40 12.21 -3.29
CA ILE A 155 -15.83 11.87 -3.31
C ILE A 155 -16.11 10.68 -2.38
N GLY A 156 -15.19 9.72 -2.31
CA GLY A 156 -15.41 8.45 -1.65
C GLY A 156 -16.32 7.53 -2.45
N GLY A 157 -16.74 6.42 -1.83
CA GLY A 157 -17.67 5.48 -2.45
C GLY A 157 -17.46 4.05 -1.97
N ILE A 158 -18.22 3.14 -2.57
CA ILE A 158 -18.18 1.70 -2.29
C ILE A 158 -17.62 0.99 -3.52
N GLY A 159 -16.64 0.12 -3.29
CA GLY A 159 -16.05 -0.73 -4.32
C GLY A 159 -16.95 -1.90 -4.68
N THR A 160 -16.62 -2.61 -5.76
CA THR A 160 -17.32 -3.82 -6.20
C THR A 160 -17.28 -4.95 -5.15
N CYS A 161 -16.35 -4.89 -4.20
CA CYS A 161 -16.26 -5.79 -3.05
C CYS A 161 -17.23 -5.46 -1.90
N GLY A 162 -18.07 -4.42 -2.04
CA GLY A 162 -19.02 -3.99 -1.01
C GLY A 162 -18.40 -3.21 0.16
N ARG A 163 -17.08 -2.91 0.11
CA ARG A 163 -16.38 -2.11 1.11
C ARG A 163 -16.11 -0.70 0.60
N GLU A 164 -15.82 0.23 1.51
CA GLU A 164 -15.33 1.56 1.15
C GLU A 164 -14.06 1.48 0.28
N LEU A 165 -13.86 2.48 -0.60
CA LEU A 165 -12.71 2.52 -1.48
C LEU A 165 -11.38 2.45 -0.70
N CYS A 166 -10.48 1.55 -1.14
CA CYS A 166 -9.18 1.38 -0.50
C CYS A 166 -8.32 2.66 -0.52
N CYS A 167 -8.50 3.51 -1.56
CA CYS A 167 -7.78 4.78 -1.70
C CYS A 167 -8.22 5.86 -0.70
N THR A 168 -9.44 5.75 -0.18
CA THR A 168 -10.01 6.65 0.83
C THR A 168 -9.67 6.18 2.25
N THR A 169 -9.68 4.86 2.48
CA THR A 169 -9.50 4.27 3.81
C THR A 169 -8.03 4.20 4.25
N TRP A 170 -7.20 3.39 3.60
CA TRP A 170 -5.87 3.06 4.13
C TRP A 170 -4.74 3.13 3.09
N MET A 171 -5.03 2.87 1.81
CA MET A 171 -4.01 2.86 0.77
C MET A 171 -3.70 4.29 0.30
N LYS A 172 -2.50 4.78 0.63
CA LYS A 172 -2.05 6.13 0.28
C LYS A 172 -1.13 6.16 -0.93
N ASP A 173 -0.26 5.16 -1.05
CA ASP A 173 0.74 5.06 -2.10
C ASP A 173 0.36 3.96 -3.09
N PHE A 174 0.41 4.30 -4.38
CA PHE A 174 0.00 3.41 -5.44
C PHE A 174 1.18 3.08 -6.34
N MET A 175 1.45 1.79 -6.49
CA MET A 175 2.31 1.31 -7.57
C MET A 175 1.57 1.28 -8.90
N PRO A 176 2.27 1.42 -10.04
CA PRO A 176 1.67 1.25 -11.35
C PRO A 176 1.09 -0.16 -11.49
N ILE A 177 -0.19 -0.24 -11.84
CA ILE A 177 -0.91 -1.51 -12.00
C ILE A 177 -0.90 -1.89 -13.47
N SER A 178 -0.67 -3.17 -13.76
CA SER A 178 -0.66 -3.69 -15.13
C SER A 178 -1.64 -4.84 -15.31
N MET A 179 -2.12 -5.01 -16.55
CA MET A 179 -3.01 -6.12 -16.93
C MET A 179 -2.42 -7.51 -16.66
N LYS A 180 -1.08 -7.62 -16.59
CA LYS A 180 -0.39 -8.88 -16.21
C LYS A 180 -0.75 -9.31 -14.79
N MET A 181 -1.04 -8.37 -13.89
CA MET A 181 -1.41 -8.65 -12.51
C MET A 181 -2.81 -9.27 -12.44
N ALA A 182 -3.76 -8.73 -13.20
CA ALA A 182 -5.09 -9.33 -13.35
C ALA A 182 -5.02 -10.76 -13.92
N LYS A 183 -4.20 -10.98 -14.96
CA LYS A 183 -3.94 -12.31 -15.52
C LYS A 183 -3.38 -13.30 -14.50
N ARG A 184 -2.45 -12.87 -13.63
CA ARG A 184 -1.86 -13.74 -12.59
C ARG A 184 -2.88 -14.19 -11.55
N GLN A 185 -3.84 -13.32 -11.26
CA GLN A 185 -4.93 -13.57 -10.32
C GLN A 185 -6.11 -14.34 -10.95
N ASN A 186 -5.97 -14.80 -12.20
CA ASN A 186 -7.01 -15.50 -12.95
C ASN A 186 -8.34 -14.72 -13.02
N LEU A 187 -8.29 -13.38 -13.01
CA LEU A 187 -9.46 -12.53 -13.20
C LEU A 187 -9.78 -12.39 -14.70
N SER A 188 -11.07 -12.31 -15.02
CA SER A 188 -11.54 -12.01 -16.37
C SER A 188 -10.99 -10.66 -16.83
N LEU A 189 -10.53 -10.56 -18.08
CA LEU A 189 -9.96 -9.34 -18.64
C LEU A 189 -11.01 -8.30 -19.08
N ASN A 190 -12.28 -8.52 -18.75
CA ASN A 190 -13.32 -7.54 -19.02
C ASN A 190 -13.07 -6.26 -18.17
N PRO A 191 -12.97 -5.07 -18.79
CA PRO A 191 -12.68 -3.82 -18.11
C PRO A 191 -13.65 -3.51 -16.95
N THR A 192 -14.93 -3.88 -17.05
CA THR A 192 -15.92 -3.67 -15.98
C THR A 192 -15.62 -4.46 -14.71
N LYS A 193 -14.93 -5.60 -14.83
CA LYS A 193 -14.59 -6.46 -13.68
C LYS A 193 -13.24 -6.12 -13.05
N ILE A 194 -12.33 -5.49 -13.81
CA ILE A 194 -10.97 -5.20 -13.34
C ILE A 194 -10.70 -3.71 -13.06
N SER A 195 -11.63 -2.84 -13.47
CA SER A 195 -11.56 -1.40 -13.21
C SER A 195 -12.28 -1.06 -11.92
N GLY A 196 -11.69 -0.16 -11.14
CA GLY A 196 -12.36 0.42 -9.98
C GLY A 196 -13.27 1.58 -10.37
N GLN A 197 -13.96 2.16 -9.38
CA GLN A 197 -14.88 3.29 -9.58
C GLN A 197 -14.24 4.52 -10.21
N CYS A 198 -12.91 4.66 -10.11
CA CYS A 198 -12.15 5.72 -10.78
C CYS A 198 -11.88 5.48 -12.28
N GLY A 199 -12.43 4.42 -12.89
CA GLY A 199 -12.22 4.06 -14.29
C GLY A 199 -10.85 3.46 -14.62
N ARG A 200 -9.92 3.40 -13.64
CA ARG A 200 -8.61 2.76 -13.77
C ARG A 200 -8.61 1.37 -13.13
N LEU A 201 -7.59 0.57 -13.46
CA LEU A 201 -7.38 -0.75 -12.85
C LEU A 201 -7.40 -0.70 -11.31
N MET A 202 -8.04 -1.71 -10.72
CA MET A 202 -8.22 -1.82 -9.27
C MET A 202 -6.88 -1.89 -8.53
N CYS A 203 -6.75 -1.10 -7.46
CA CYS A 203 -5.56 -1.08 -6.62
C CYS A 203 -5.37 -2.38 -5.81
N CYS A 204 -6.44 -3.13 -5.55
CA CYS A 204 -6.39 -4.47 -4.95
C CYS A 204 -5.53 -5.44 -5.76
N LEU A 205 -5.52 -5.30 -7.10
CA LEU A 205 -4.66 -6.10 -7.97
C LEU A 205 -3.19 -5.94 -7.58
N SER A 206 -2.76 -4.72 -7.22
CA SER A 206 -1.39 -4.50 -6.77
C SER A 206 -1.14 -5.01 -5.37
N TYR A 207 -2.10 -4.83 -4.47
CA TYR A 207 -1.97 -5.26 -3.08
C TYR A 207 -1.76 -6.77 -2.97
N GLU A 208 -2.57 -7.54 -3.68
CA GLU A 208 -2.58 -9.00 -3.56
C GLU A 208 -1.53 -9.68 -4.45
N ASN A 209 -1.01 -8.99 -5.48
CA ASN A 209 -0.16 -9.61 -6.49
C ASN A 209 1.10 -10.29 -5.92
N ASP A 210 1.67 -9.80 -4.81
CA ASP A 210 2.81 -10.49 -4.17
C ASP A 210 2.41 -11.88 -3.64
N GLN A 211 1.23 -12.00 -3.02
CA GLN A 211 0.71 -13.26 -2.49
C GLN A 211 0.45 -14.26 -3.62
N TYR A 212 -0.18 -13.82 -4.72
CA TYR A 212 -0.41 -14.68 -5.89
C TYR A 212 0.90 -15.11 -6.56
N SER A 213 1.91 -14.25 -6.56
CA SER A 213 3.22 -14.57 -7.14
C SER A 213 3.93 -15.66 -6.32
N ARG A 214 3.87 -15.60 -4.99
CA ARG A 214 4.41 -16.62 -4.07
C ARG A 214 3.64 -17.94 -4.13
N ALA A 215 2.32 -17.90 -4.29
CA ALA A 215 1.50 -19.10 -4.41
C ALA A 215 1.86 -19.92 -5.67
N ARG A 216 2.13 -19.25 -6.80
CA ARG A 216 2.59 -19.91 -8.04
C ARG A 216 4.03 -20.42 -7.99
N SER A 217 4.88 -19.86 -7.13
CA SER A 217 6.27 -20.32 -7.00
C SER A 217 6.42 -21.58 -6.14
N LYS A 218 5.36 -21.98 -5.41
CA LYS A 218 5.36 -23.27 -4.73
C LYS A 218 5.30 -24.38 -5.79
N PRO A 219 6.20 -25.38 -5.74
CA PRO A 219 6.12 -26.52 -6.65
C PRO A 219 4.76 -27.18 -6.46
N LYS A 220 4.05 -27.44 -7.57
CA LYS A 220 2.83 -28.24 -7.51
C LYS A 220 3.19 -29.61 -6.91
N PRO A 221 2.37 -30.19 -6.02
CA PRO A 221 2.49 -31.61 -5.71
C PRO A 221 2.49 -32.37 -7.04
N LYS A 222 3.47 -33.25 -7.26
CA LYS A 222 3.47 -34.13 -8.44
C LYS A 222 2.12 -34.85 -8.47
N GLU A 223 1.44 -34.83 -9.60
CA GLU A 223 0.23 -35.63 -9.81
C GLU A 223 0.52 -37.08 -9.38
N ALA A 224 -0.41 -37.67 -8.64
CA ALA A 224 -0.32 -39.08 -8.28
C ALA A 224 -0.20 -39.90 -9.58
N PRO A 225 0.71 -40.90 -9.63
CA PRO A 225 0.90 -41.68 -10.85
C PRO A 225 -0.42 -42.32 -11.29
N ASN A 226 -0.63 -42.42 -12.60
CA ASN A 226 -1.85 -42.98 -13.18
C ASN A 226 -1.99 -44.45 -12.77
N LYS A 227 -3.23 -44.97 -12.73
CA LYS A 227 -3.51 -46.37 -12.34
C LYS A 227 -2.76 -47.41 -13.19
N GLU A 228 -2.34 -47.05 -14.40
CA GLU A 228 -1.55 -47.92 -15.29
C GLU A 228 -0.10 -48.11 -14.79
N ASP A 229 0.48 -47.10 -14.13
CA ASP A 229 1.84 -47.18 -13.57
C ASP A 229 1.89 -48.04 -12.30
N LEU A 230 0.75 -48.25 -11.62
CA LEU A 230 0.64 -49.12 -10.45
C LEU A 230 0.62 -50.61 -10.81
N ALA A 231 0.15 -50.96 -12.02
CA ALA A 231 0.15 -52.35 -12.49
C ALA A 231 1.58 -52.85 -12.77
N GLY A 232 2.43 -52.02 -13.39
CA GLY A 232 3.83 -52.36 -13.66
C GLY A 232 4.71 -52.50 -12.41
N ILE A 233 4.27 -51.97 -11.25
CA ILE A 233 4.94 -52.15 -9.96
C ILE A 233 4.54 -53.50 -9.32
N ARG A 234 3.31 -53.97 -9.57
CA ARG A 234 2.82 -55.26 -9.05
C ARG A 234 3.46 -56.45 -9.77
N ASP A 235 3.61 -56.38 -11.08
CA ASP A 235 4.23 -57.46 -11.87
C ASP A 235 5.72 -57.66 -11.52
N LYS A 236 6.43 -56.58 -11.16
CA LYS A 236 7.82 -56.67 -10.68
C LYS A 236 7.94 -57.31 -9.30
N MET A 237 6.93 -57.13 -8.44
CA MET A 237 6.93 -57.71 -7.10
C MET A 237 6.67 -59.22 -7.12
N GLU A 238 5.90 -59.71 -8.10
CA GLU A 238 5.66 -61.15 -8.30
C GLU A 238 6.91 -61.84 -8.90
N SER A 239 7.58 -61.24 -9.89
CA SER A 239 8.82 -61.80 -10.47
C SER A 239 10.00 -61.87 -9.49
N ASP A 240 10.11 -60.91 -8.58
CA ASP A 240 11.18 -60.87 -7.58
C ASP A 240 10.95 -61.89 -6.45
N SER A 241 9.69 -62.30 -6.21
CA SER A 241 9.34 -63.31 -5.21
C SER A 241 9.64 -64.75 -5.68
N GLU A 242 9.48 -65.01 -6.98
CA GLU A 242 9.82 -66.31 -7.58
C GLU A 242 11.35 -66.52 -7.64
N ASN A 243 12.11 -65.48 -7.99
CA ASN A 243 13.58 -65.51 -7.96
C ASN A 243 14.16 -65.68 -6.54
N ALA A 244 13.51 -65.12 -5.52
CA ALA A 244 13.95 -65.29 -4.13
C ALA A 244 13.76 -66.73 -3.61
N ALA A 245 12.74 -67.45 -4.10
CA ALA A 245 12.49 -68.85 -3.72
C ALA A 245 13.49 -69.83 -4.36
N GLU A 246 14.03 -69.51 -5.53
CA GLU A 246 15.05 -70.32 -6.21
C GLU A 246 16.41 -70.19 -5.52
N VAL A 247 16.82 -68.97 -5.14
CA VAL A 247 18.10 -68.68 -4.47
C VAL A 247 18.19 -69.30 -3.06
N LEU A 248 17.05 -69.55 -2.39
CA LEU A 248 17.02 -70.18 -1.06
C LEU A 248 17.21 -71.71 -1.09
N LYS A 249 17.00 -72.38 -2.24
CA LYS A 249 17.25 -73.82 -2.38
C LYS A 249 18.73 -74.14 -2.62
N ASP A 250 19.45 -73.25 -3.30
CA ASP A 250 20.88 -73.45 -3.61
C ASP A 250 21.82 -73.18 -2.42
N ARG A 251 21.33 -72.49 -1.38
CA ARG A 251 22.13 -72.09 -0.22
C ARG A 251 22.12 -73.09 0.95
N ALA A 252 21.37 -74.18 0.84
CA ALA A 252 21.25 -75.23 1.86
C ALA A 252 22.21 -76.41 1.67
N THR A 253 22.99 -76.46 0.57
CA THR A 253 23.85 -77.60 0.24
C THR A 253 25.34 -77.34 0.38
N ASN A 254 25.78 -76.16 0.83
CA ASN A 254 27.22 -75.91 0.97
C ASN A 254 27.60 -75.11 2.22
N GLU A 255 28.61 -75.62 2.91
CA GLU A 255 29.39 -75.02 3.99
C GLU A 255 28.99 -75.33 5.45
N SER A 256 29.25 -76.57 5.81
CA SER A 256 29.84 -76.96 7.10
C SER A 256 31.38 -76.76 7.07
N SER A 257 31.93 -75.88 7.93
CA SER A 257 33.05 -76.15 8.88
C SER A 257 33.98 -74.95 9.24
N LYS A 258 33.89 -74.56 10.53
CA LYS A 258 34.97 -74.23 11.51
C LYS A 258 35.67 -72.83 11.55
N PRO A 259 36.22 -72.41 12.74
CA PRO A 259 35.79 -71.15 13.38
C PRO A 259 36.89 -70.19 13.93
N ALA A 260 36.42 -68.99 14.32
CA ALA A 260 36.76 -68.08 15.45
C ALA A 260 38.22 -67.79 15.89
N GLU A 261 38.54 -66.49 16.00
CA GLU A 261 39.12 -65.89 17.23
C GLU A 261 38.97 -64.36 17.27
N ALA A 262 38.87 -63.81 18.49
CA ALA A 262 38.49 -62.44 18.83
C ALA A 262 39.67 -61.62 19.39
N LYS A 263 39.59 -60.29 19.36
CA LYS A 263 40.06 -59.41 20.45
C LYS A 263 39.52 -57.97 20.31
N ALA A 264 39.16 -57.41 21.46
CA ALA A 264 38.60 -56.09 21.68
C ALA A 264 39.71 -55.10 22.12
N ASP A 265 39.48 -53.79 21.94
CA ASP A 265 39.91 -52.78 22.92
C ASP A 265 39.10 -51.47 22.78
N THR A 266 38.75 -50.92 23.95
CA THR A 266 37.90 -49.77 24.25
C THR A 266 38.71 -48.55 24.71
N LYS A 267 38.26 -47.32 24.36
CA LYS A 267 38.11 -46.10 25.21
C LYS A 267 37.85 -44.88 24.30
N ASP A 268 36.71 -44.19 24.41
CA ASP A 268 36.40 -43.03 25.30
C ASP A 268 37.46 -41.92 25.22
N SER A 269 37.21 -40.61 25.12
CA SER A 269 36.03 -39.73 25.24
C SER A 269 36.55 -38.31 24.86
N SER A 270 35.81 -37.38 24.27
CA SER A 270 35.04 -36.32 24.96
C SER A 270 35.28 -34.96 24.25
N THR A 271 34.20 -34.16 24.13
CA THR A 271 34.11 -32.66 24.18
C THR A 271 34.91 -31.83 23.16
N ASP A 272 34.40 -30.78 22.50
CA ASP A 272 33.70 -29.63 23.07
C ASP A 272 33.02 -28.75 21.99
N ALA A 273 32.15 -27.85 22.43
CA ALA A 273 31.29 -26.95 21.66
C ALA A 273 31.98 -25.70 21.08
N ALA A 274 31.49 -25.18 19.93
CA ALA A 274 31.55 -23.74 19.58
C ALA A 274 30.61 -23.34 18.43
N LYS A 275 30.09 -22.11 18.51
CA LYS A 275 29.09 -21.41 17.67
C LYS A 275 29.72 -20.66 16.47
N PRO A 276 28.95 -19.95 15.60
CA PRO A 276 29.18 -19.85 14.15
C PRO A 276 29.96 -18.60 13.68
N ALA A 277 30.48 -18.65 12.45
CA ALA A 277 31.10 -17.53 11.75
C ALA A 277 30.26 -17.02 10.57
N ASN A 278 30.04 -15.70 10.55
CA ASN A 278 29.75 -14.87 9.37
C ASN A 278 31.00 -14.76 8.49
N ASP A 279 30.87 -14.60 7.17
CA ASP A 279 31.22 -13.35 6.45
C ASP A 279 31.17 -13.48 4.90
N ALA A 280 30.77 -12.36 4.30
CA ALA A 280 31.12 -11.76 3.00
C ALA A 280 31.01 -12.51 1.65
N GLY A 281 30.37 -11.80 0.70
CA GLY A 281 30.93 -11.65 -0.66
C GLY A 281 29.92 -11.69 -1.82
N ARG A 282 29.29 -10.55 -2.16
CA ARG A 282 28.51 -10.38 -3.41
C ARG A 282 29.19 -9.37 -4.35
N PRO A 283 29.49 -9.68 -5.62
CA PRO A 283 30.11 -8.73 -6.55
C PRO A 283 29.09 -7.86 -7.30
N LYS A 284 29.44 -6.58 -7.50
CA LYS A 284 28.68 -5.54 -8.24
C LYS A 284 28.92 -5.63 -9.77
N LYS A 285 27.85 -5.53 -10.57
CA LYS A 285 27.87 -5.45 -12.05
C LYS A 285 28.29 -4.06 -12.57
N ARG A 286 29.19 -4.03 -13.56
CA ARG A 286 29.67 -2.84 -14.31
C ARG A 286 28.60 -2.27 -15.27
N ARG A 287 28.44 -0.94 -15.27
CA ARG A 287 27.64 -0.16 -16.26
C ARG A 287 28.47 0.07 -17.54
N ARG A 288 27.91 -0.22 -18.72
CA ARG A 288 28.45 0.17 -20.04
C ARG A 288 28.02 1.61 -20.39
N ARG A 289 28.98 2.46 -20.74
CA ARG A 289 28.78 3.82 -21.30
C ARG A 289 28.44 3.72 -22.79
N ARG A 290 27.40 4.44 -23.23
CA ARG A 290 27.05 4.68 -24.64
C ARG A 290 27.97 5.76 -25.23
N ARG A 291 28.52 5.49 -26.42
CA ARG A 291 29.24 6.48 -27.26
C ARG A 291 28.22 7.33 -28.03
N ARG A 292 28.47 8.64 -28.08
CA ARG A 292 27.84 9.60 -28.97
C ARG A 292 28.40 9.44 -30.40
N LYS A 293 27.52 9.49 -31.38
CA LYS A 293 27.75 10.05 -32.71
C LYS A 293 26.53 10.92 -33.01
#